data_AF-M2T566-F1
#
_entry.id   AF-M2T566-F1
#
_cell.length_a   1.000
_cell.length_b   1.000
_cell.length_c   1.000
_cell.angle_alpha   90.00
_cell.angle_beta   90.00
_cell.angle_gamma   90.00
#
_symmetry.space_group_name_H-M   'P 1'
#
loop_
_entity.id
_entity.type
_entity.pdbx_description
1 polymer ?
#
loop_
_entity_poly.entity_id
_entity_poly.type
_entity_poly.pdbx_seq_one_letter_code
_entity_poly.pdbx_strand_id
1 'polypeptide(L)' 'REYISTYIPLYIRTKLIKTLYESLEYRYAGVDEIVRQLAKVFIILRLRAKVQKILGNYLVCY' A
#
# COMPACT_ATOMS: atom_id res chain seq x y z
N ARG A 1 -3.56 18.77 16.33
CA ARG A 1 -2.65 18.28 15.27
C ARG A 1 -3.46 18.31 13.99
N GLU A 2 -3.31 19.36 13.18
CA GLU A 2 -4.04 19.50 11.92
C GLU A 2 -3.71 18.31 11.03
N TYR A 3 -4.73 17.47 10.82
CA TYR A 3 -4.63 16.31 9.98
C TYR A 3 -4.78 16.80 8.55
N ILE A 4 -3.69 17.31 7.97
CA ILE A 4 -3.64 17.56 6.53
C ILE A 4 -3.81 16.18 5.91
N SER A 5 -5.05 15.85 5.51
CA SER A 5 -5.37 14.69 4.70
C SER A 5 -4.76 14.98 3.33
N THR A 6 -3.44 14.84 3.24
CA THR A 6 -2.69 15.01 2.00
C THR A 6 -3.29 14.02 1.02
N TYR A 7 -4.08 14.52 0.08
CA TYR A 7 -4.71 13.69 -0.92
C TYR A 7 -3.59 13.09 -1.77
N ILE A 8 -3.24 11.84 -1.50
CA ILE A 8 -2.22 11.13 -2.27
C ILE A 8 -2.87 10.65 -3.57
N PRO A 9 -2.39 11.12 -4.74
CA PRO A 9 -2.85 10.66 -6.03
C PRO A 9 -2.76 9.13 -6.16
N LEU A 10 -3.67 8.56 -6.96
CA LEU A 10 -3.76 7.10 -7.12
C LEU A 10 -2.44 6.48 -7.61
N TYR A 11 -1.77 7.12 -8.57
CA TYR A 11 -0.49 6.60 -9.11
C TYR A 11 0.61 6.56 -8.04
N ILE A 12 0.67 7.56 -7.14
CA ILE A 12 1.63 7.58 -6.03
C ILE A 12 1.31 6.44 -5.05
N ARG A 13 0.03 6.23 -4.72
CA ARG A 13 -0.39 5.11 -3.85
C ARG A 13 0.03 3.75 -4.43
N THR A 14 -0.17 3.55 -5.74
CA THR A 14 0.23 2.32 -6.42
C THR A 14 1.74 2.13 -6.37
N LYS A 15 2.51 3.18 -6.65
CA LYS A 15 3.98 3.12 -6.60
C LYS A 15 4.48 2.79 -5.19
N LEU A 16 3.93 3.45 -4.16
CA LEU A 16 4.28 3.18 -2.76
C LEU A 16 4.01 1.73 -2.36
N ILE A 17 2.82 1.20 -2.68
CA ILE A 17 2.45 -0.18 -2.34
C ILE A 17 3.38 -1.19 -3.03
N LYS A 18 3.68 -0.98 -4.31
CA LYS A 18 4.60 -1.85 -5.07
C LYS A 18 6.02 -1.78 -4.53
N THR A 19 6.57 -0.58 -4.35
CA THR A 19 7.93 -0.41 -3.82
C THR A 19 8.07 -1.02 -2.41
N LEU A 20 7.05 -0.86 -1.57
CA LEU A 20 7.05 -1.48 -0.25
C LEU A 20 7.06 -3.01 -0.37
N TYR A 21 6.20 -3.59 -1.22
CA TYR A 21 6.16 -5.03 -1.45
C TYR A 21 7.43 -5.57 -2.12
N GLU A 22 8.10 -4.83 -2.99
CA GLU A 22 9.36 -5.26 -3.64
C GLU A 22 10.58 -5.11 -2.72
N SER A 23 10.45 -4.37 -1.62
CA SER A 23 11.54 -4.17 -0.66
C SER A 23 11.92 -5.48 0.03
N LEU A 24 13.22 -5.73 0.20
CA LEU A 24 13.74 -6.96 0.82
C LEU A 24 13.09 -7.30 2.17
N GLU A 25 12.78 -6.27 2.98
CA GLU A 25 12.12 -6.42 4.28
C GLU A 25 10.68 -6.95 4.19
N TYR A 26 9.97 -6.69 3.08
CA TYR A 26 8.54 -6.99 2.95
C TYR A 26 8.20 -7.84 1.73
N ARG A 27 9.21 -8.34 1.00
CA ARG A 27 9.06 -9.16 -0.21
C ARG A 27 8.22 -10.42 -0.02
N TYR A 28 8.21 -10.97 1.19
CA TYR A 28 7.41 -12.12 1.58
C TYR A 28 6.31 -11.78 2.57
N ALA A 29 6.09 -10.49 2.83
CA ALA A 29 5.09 -10.03 3.76
C ALA A 29 3.70 -10.19 3.15
N GLY A 30 2.78 -10.75 3.93
CA GLY A 30 1.38 -10.86 3.53
C GLY A 30 0.72 -9.49 3.39
N VAL A 31 -0.43 -9.47 2.71
CA VAL A 31 -1.24 -8.25 2.51
C VAL A 31 -1.51 -7.50 3.82
N ASP A 32 -1.80 -8.23 4.90
CA ASP A 32 -2.11 -7.62 6.20
C ASP A 32 -0.90 -6.88 6.82
N GLU A 33 0.33 -7.36 6.61
CA GLU A 33 1.56 -6.68 7.08
C GLU A 33 1.79 -5.38 6.29
N ILE A 34 1.64 -5.43 4.96
CA ILE A 34 1.74 -4.25 4.08
C ILE A 34 0.72 -3.19 4.49
N VAL A 35 -0.53 -3.61 4.73
CA VAL A 35 -1.61 -2.72 5.21
C VAL A 35 -1.26 -2.10 6.56
N ARG A 36 -0.72 -2.90 7.49
CA ARG A 36 -0.34 -2.44 8.83
C ARG A 36 0.74 -1.37 8.78
N GLN A 37 1.76 -1.52 7.93
CA GLN A 37 2.81 -0.51 7.79
C GLN A 37 2.28 0.77 7.15
N LEU A 38 1.46 0.67 6.11
CA LEU A 38 0.88 1.83 5.45
C LEU A 38 -0.09 2.59 6.37
N ALA A 39 -0.85 1.89 7.23
CA ALA A 39 -1.77 2.50 8.18
C ALA A 39 -1.07 3.31 9.28
N LYS A 40 0.19 3.02 9.62
CA LYS A 40 0.97 3.81 10.58
C LYS A 40 1.28 5.21 10.06
N VAL A 41 1.48 5.34 8.75
CA VAL A 41 1.97 6.57 8.11
C VAL A 41 0.84 7.33 7.43
N PHE A 42 -0.16 6.62 6.88
CA PHE A 42 -1.19 7.21 6.04
C PHE A 42 -2.60 6.83 6.49
N ILE A 43 -3.49 7.82 6.57
CA ILE A 43 -4.94 7.57 6.59
C ILE A 43 -5.43 7.46 5.14
N ILE A 44 -5.60 6.22 4.69
CA ILE A 44 -6.13 5.90 3.36
C ILE A 44 -7.46 5.19 3.54
N LEU A 45 -8.54 5.79 3.03
CA LEU A 45 -9.85 5.14 3.00
C LEU A 45 -9.77 3.85 2.17
N ARG A 46 -10.33 2.75 2.72
CA ARG A 46 -10.35 1.41 2.12
C ARG A 46 -8.95 0.88 1.77
N LEU A 47 -7.95 1.16 2.61
CA LEU A 47 -6.56 0.77 2.40
C LEU A 47 -6.40 -0.72 2.05
N ARG A 48 -7.00 -1.62 2.83
CA ARG A 48 -6.93 -3.08 2.60
C ARG A 48 -7.39 -3.48 1.20
N ALA A 49 -8.58 -3.03 0.80
CA ALA A 49 -9.12 -3.33 -0.52
C ALA A 49 -8.24 -2.77 -1.66
N LYS A 50 -7.62 -1.60 -1.46
CA LYS A 50 -6.69 -1.02 -2.43
C LYS A 50 -5.40 -1.83 -2.54
N VAL A 51 -4.81 -2.24 -1.42
CA VAL A 51 -3.61 -3.09 -1.40
C VAL A 51 -3.90 -4.42 -2.07
N GLN A 52 -5.01 -5.08 -1.73
CA GLN A 52 -5.43 -6.33 -2.37
C GLN A 52 -5.61 -6.19 -3.88
N LYS A 53 -6.27 -5.11 -4.35
CA LYS A 53 -6.43 -4.88 -5.79
C LYS A 53 -5.10 -4.68 -6.50
N ILE A 54 -4.19 -3.92 -5.90
CA ILE A 54 -2.89 -3.60 -6.50
C ILE A 54 -1.98 -4.82 -6.53
N LEU A 55 -1.86 -5.53 -5.41
CA LEU A 55 -1.02 -6.73 -5.30
C LEU A 55 -1.62 -7.91 -6.05
N GLY A 56 -2.95 -8.09 -6.02
CA GLY A 56 -3.64 -9.12 -6.79
C GLY A 56 -3.40 -8.96 -8.29
N ASN A 57 -3.54 -7.74 -8.83
CA ASN A 57 -3.21 -7.49 -10.23
C ASN A 57 -1.71 -7.62 -10.53
N TYR A 58 -0.84 -7.26 -9.58
CA TYR A 58 0.61 -7.35 -9.76
C TYR A 58 1.12 -8.79 -9.79
N LEU A 59 0.62 -9.65 -8.90
CA LEU A 59 0.95 -11.08 -8.85
C LEU A 59 0.39 -11.89 -10.02
N VAL A 60 -0.69 -11.42 -10.67
CA VAL A 60 -1.22 -12.06 -11.88
C VAL A 60 -0.37 -11.75 -13.12
N CYS A 61 0.36 -10.62 -13.10
CA CYS A 61 1.19 -10.18 -14.23
C CYS A 61 2.66 -10.62 -14.15
N TYR A 62 3.06 -11.35 -13.11
CA TYR A 62 4.44 -11.79 -12.84
C TYR A 62 4.47 -13.31 -12.68
#